data_AF-A0A7X5V3Q1-F1
#
_entry.id   AF-A0A7X5V3Q1-F1
#
_cell.length_a   1.000
_cell.length_b   1.000
_cell.length_c   1.000
_cell.angle_alpha   90.00
_cell.angle_beta   90.00
_cell.angle_gamma   90.00
#
_symmetry.space_group_name_H-M   'P 1'
#
loop_
_entity.id
_entity.type
_entity.pdbx_description
1 polymer ?
#
loop_
_entity_poly.entity_id
_entity_poly.type
_entity_poly.pdbx_seq_one_letter_code
_entity_poly.pdbx_strand_id
1 'polypeptide(L)'
;MPARGPLRMICDACWQPMERTSAPAIYAGKDALLCWDHVIAFEQQCIGAIKGRTPDQFRFNFTSADQLLNEVRGICRLLTRKPPNDEYWWCRTRNIPLNDFACDAMTPGYMGLQFYSSDTLNPLAAASPLLRRRLLAAACGIIETNPEIGAALFGPDAPSAIERFIARADRGVLDRLLMTDGHWSSAFISQIKAARERMARRFTISKLEAAHRAIRNVFAHASTNEQTEPRDLAGQS
;
A
#
# COMPACT_ATOMS: atom_id res chain seq x y z
N MET A 1 24.32 2.85 14.87
CA MET A 1 24.34 3.99 13.92
C MET A 1 23.17 3.83 12.96
N PRO A 2 22.41 4.90 12.61
CA PRO A 2 21.38 4.78 11.59
C PRO A 2 22.06 4.45 10.25
N ALA A 3 21.51 3.49 9.50
CA ALA A 3 22.06 3.11 8.21
C ALA A 3 21.87 4.25 7.20
N ARG A 4 22.95 4.99 6.94
CA ARG A 4 23.00 6.16 6.03
C ARG A 4 23.54 5.80 4.64
N GLY A 5 23.46 4.54 4.24
CA GLY A 5 23.89 4.08 2.91
C GLY A 5 22.74 4.00 1.90
N PRO A 6 23.05 3.90 0.59
CA PRO A 6 22.05 3.57 -0.42
C PRO A 6 21.41 2.21 -0.13
N LEU A 7 20.19 2.02 -0.62
CA LEU A 7 19.47 0.77 -0.52
C LEU A 7 20.25 -0.35 -1.24
N ARG A 8 20.36 -1.50 -0.57
CA ARG A 8 21.14 -2.67 -1.00
C ARG A 8 20.31 -3.93 -0.79
N MET A 9 20.40 -4.87 -1.73
CA MET A 9 19.84 -6.22 -1.58
C MET A 9 20.36 -6.89 -0.30
N ILE A 10 19.51 -7.72 0.30
CA ILE A 10 19.84 -8.54 1.47
C ILE A 10 19.66 -10.03 1.17
N CYS A 11 20.44 -10.86 1.85
CA CYS A 11 20.20 -12.29 1.89
C CYS A 11 18.89 -12.57 2.66
N ASP A 12 18.04 -13.44 2.12
CA ASP A 12 16.78 -13.87 2.72
C ASP A 12 16.96 -14.68 4.02
N ALA A 13 18.06 -15.43 4.13
CA ALA A 13 18.36 -16.27 5.29
C ALA A 13 18.99 -15.48 6.44
N CYS A 14 20.00 -14.63 6.17
CA CYS A 14 20.77 -13.95 7.22
C CYS A 14 20.49 -12.45 7.35
N TRP A 15 19.70 -11.87 6.44
CA TRP A 15 19.26 -10.46 6.38
C TRP A 15 20.40 -9.44 6.33
N GLN A 16 21.62 -9.90 6.06
CA GLN A 16 22.79 -9.04 5.89
C GLN A 16 22.79 -8.41 4.49
N PRO A 17 23.23 -7.14 4.36
CA PRO A 17 23.52 -6.53 3.07
C PRO A 17 24.51 -7.37 2.27
N MET A 18 24.24 -7.59 0.99
CA MET A 18 25.07 -8.43 0.12
C MET A 18 26.36 -7.75 -0.37
N GLU A 19 26.86 -6.74 0.34
CA GLU A 19 28.02 -5.91 -0.05
C GLU A 19 29.35 -6.68 -0.06
N ARG A 20 29.41 -7.85 0.59
CA ARG A 20 30.63 -8.66 0.78
C ARG A 20 30.65 -9.96 -0.01
N THR A 21 29.57 -10.32 -0.68
CA THR A 21 29.49 -11.53 -1.50
C THR A 21 29.81 -11.18 -2.95
N SER A 22 30.66 -11.97 -3.60
CA SER A 22 31.00 -11.74 -5.01
C SER A 22 29.74 -11.87 -5.87
N ALA A 23 29.53 -10.93 -6.79
CA ALA A 23 28.38 -10.88 -7.70
C ALA A 23 28.03 -12.23 -8.40
N PRO A 24 28.98 -13.09 -8.82
CA PRO A 24 28.62 -14.36 -9.46
C PRO A 24 28.06 -15.44 -8.50
N ALA A 25 28.07 -15.22 -7.18
CA ALA A 25 27.58 -16.20 -6.20
C ALA A 25 26.18 -15.86 -5.63
N ILE A 26 25.52 -14.84 -6.18
CA ILE A 26 24.25 -14.33 -5.68
C ILE A 26 23.16 -14.59 -6.72
N TYR A 27 22.26 -15.52 -6.43
CA TYR A 27 21.04 -15.73 -7.20
C TYR A 27 19.86 -15.17 -6.41
N ALA A 28 19.41 -13.96 -6.76
CA ALA A 28 18.10 -13.49 -6.34
C ALA A 28 17.05 -14.19 -7.23
N GLY A 29 15.94 -14.63 -6.63
CA GLY A 29 14.77 -15.02 -7.41
C GLY A 29 14.37 -13.85 -8.33
N LYS A 30 13.97 -14.15 -9.56
CA LYS A 30 13.67 -13.13 -10.59
C LYS A 30 12.70 -12.06 -10.08
N ASP A 31 11.69 -12.47 -9.31
CA ASP A 31 10.67 -11.57 -8.75
C ASP A 31 11.27 -10.65 -7.66
N ALA A 32 12.15 -11.19 -6.82
CA ALA A 32 12.84 -10.39 -5.80
C ALA A 32 13.77 -9.36 -6.45
N LEU A 33 14.51 -9.74 -7.50
CA LEU A 33 15.38 -8.82 -8.23
C LEU A 33 14.57 -7.66 -8.82
N LEU A 34 13.45 -7.96 -9.48
CA LEU A 34 12.57 -6.94 -10.05
C LEU A 34 12.06 -5.95 -8.98
N CYS A 35 11.66 -6.45 -7.80
CA CYS A 35 11.28 -5.61 -6.67
C CYS A 35 12.42 -4.66 -6.27
N TRP A 36 13.63 -5.19 -6.10
CA TRP A 36 14.80 -4.40 -5.70
C TRP A 36 15.16 -3.33 -6.73
N ASP A 37 15.11 -3.66 -8.03
CA ASP A 37 15.41 -2.71 -9.10
C ASP A 37 14.44 -1.51 -9.07
N HIS A 38 13.14 -1.75 -8.88
CA HIS A 38 12.16 -0.68 -8.78
C HIS A 38 12.41 0.24 -7.57
N VAL A 39 12.63 -0.34 -6.38
CA VAL A 39 12.82 0.46 -5.15
C VAL A 39 14.17 1.20 -5.17
N ILE A 40 15.24 0.57 -5.68
CA ILE A 40 16.55 1.21 -5.82
C ILE A 40 16.46 2.36 -6.83
N ALA A 41 15.84 2.15 -7.99
CA ALA A 41 15.64 3.21 -8.97
C ALA A 41 14.83 4.37 -8.39
N PHE A 42 13.76 4.07 -7.64
CA PHE A 42 12.97 5.08 -6.95
C PHE A 42 13.77 5.86 -5.91
N GLU A 43 14.58 5.18 -5.08
CA GLU A 43 15.44 5.86 -4.11
C GLU A 43 16.47 6.77 -4.79
N GLN A 44 17.04 6.33 -5.92
CA GLN A 44 17.94 7.16 -6.72
C GLN A 44 17.26 8.44 -7.23
N GLN A 45 15.99 8.37 -7.63
CA GLN A 45 15.21 9.54 -8.02
C GLN A 45 15.02 10.50 -6.84
N CYS A 46 14.73 9.97 -5.64
CA CYS A 46 14.65 10.78 -4.43
C CYS A 46 15.99 11.45 -4.08
N ILE A 47 17.10 10.71 -4.16
CA ILE A 47 18.46 11.25 -3.92
C ILE A 47 18.81 12.31 -4.97
N GLY A 48 18.41 12.10 -6.23
CA GLY A 48 18.55 13.08 -7.30
C GLY A 48 17.78 14.37 -6.98
N ALA A 49 16.52 14.25 -6.58
CA ALA A 49 15.66 15.36 -6.19
C ALA A 49 16.24 16.15 -5.00
N ILE A 50 16.80 15.48 -3.98
CA ILE A 50 17.49 16.15 -2.86
C ILE A 50 18.66 17.03 -3.35
N LYS A 51 19.32 16.62 -4.45
CA LYS A 51 20.41 17.38 -5.08
C LYS A 51 19.90 18.43 -6.09
N GLY A 52 18.60 18.72 -6.11
CA GLY A 52 17.97 19.66 -7.03
C GLY A 52 17.83 19.15 -8.47
N ARG A 53 18.05 17.84 -8.70
CA ARG A 53 17.85 17.26 -10.04
C ARG A 53 16.38 16.99 -10.27
N THR A 54 15.90 17.42 -11.43
CA THR A 54 14.56 17.10 -11.91
C THR A 54 14.40 15.57 -12.00
N PRO A 55 13.38 14.98 -11.35
CA PRO A 55 13.12 13.55 -11.45
C PRO A 55 12.62 13.21 -12.86
N ASP A 56 12.64 11.93 -13.23
CA ASP A 56 12.18 11.47 -14.54
C ASP A 56 10.75 11.96 -14.83
N GLN A 57 10.64 12.90 -15.78
CA GLN A 57 9.39 13.60 -16.07
C GLN A 57 8.35 12.70 -16.73
N PHE A 58 8.76 11.63 -17.42
CA PHE A 58 7.86 10.64 -18.00
C PHE A 58 7.33 9.70 -16.93
N ARG A 59 8.19 9.30 -16.00
CA ARG A 59 7.81 8.43 -14.87
C ARG A 59 6.90 9.12 -13.86
N PHE A 60 7.18 10.40 -13.57
CA PHE A 60 6.48 11.16 -12.54
C PHE A 60 5.58 12.27 -13.09
N ASN A 61 5.16 12.21 -14.36
CA ASN A 61 4.17 13.13 -14.94
C ASN A 61 4.46 14.62 -14.68
N PHE A 62 5.67 15.07 -15.03
CA PHE A 62 6.14 16.45 -14.84
C PHE A 62 6.20 16.95 -13.39
N THR A 63 6.35 16.04 -12.43
CA THR A 63 6.55 16.39 -11.02
C THR A 63 7.93 17.02 -10.81
N SER A 64 7.98 18.14 -10.09
CA SER A 64 9.24 18.79 -9.70
C SER A 64 9.96 18.00 -8.60
N ALA A 65 11.26 18.29 -8.40
CA ALA A 65 12.05 17.67 -7.33
C ALA A 65 11.42 17.91 -5.94
N ASP A 66 11.01 19.14 -5.63
CA ASP A 66 10.41 19.48 -4.35
C ASP A 66 9.06 18.78 -4.13
N GLN A 67 8.23 18.71 -5.18
CA GLN A 67 6.97 17.99 -5.12
C GLN A 67 7.19 16.50 -4.85
N LEU A 68 8.09 15.83 -5.58
CA LEU A 68 8.39 14.41 -5.34
C LEU A 68 8.83 14.17 -3.87
N LEU A 69 9.71 15.02 -3.34
CA LEU A 69 10.16 14.90 -1.95
C LEU A 69 9.04 15.17 -0.94
N ASN A 70 8.15 16.12 -1.21
CA ASN A 70 7.00 16.41 -0.36
C ASN A 70 5.99 15.26 -0.39
N GLU A 71 5.71 14.67 -1.55
CA GLU A 71 4.86 13.49 -1.71
C GLU A 71 5.41 12.31 -0.91
N VAL A 72 6.71 12.00 -1.08
CA VAL A 72 7.38 10.93 -0.33
C VAL A 72 7.29 11.18 1.17
N ARG A 73 7.56 12.42 1.62
CA ARG A 73 7.47 12.80 3.03
C ARG A 73 6.05 12.68 3.57
N GLY A 74 5.05 13.15 2.81
CA GLY A 74 3.64 13.12 3.16
C GLY A 74 3.11 11.70 3.27
N ILE A 75 3.40 10.85 2.28
CA ILE A 75 3.04 9.43 2.27
C ILE A 75 3.67 8.72 3.44
N CYS A 76 4.99 8.83 3.62
CA CYS A 76 5.67 8.16 4.71
C CYS A 76 5.10 8.61 6.06
N ARG A 77 4.88 9.91 6.28
CA ARG A 77 4.29 10.44 7.51
C ARG A 77 2.88 9.88 7.79
N LEU A 78 2.06 9.70 6.75
CA LEU A 78 0.73 9.12 6.89
C LEU A 78 0.79 7.61 7.20
N LEU A 79 1.73 6.89 6.59
CA LEU A 79 1.89 5.45 6.78
C LEU A 79 2.49 5.05 8.14
N THR A 80 3.27 5.95 8.75
CA THR A 80 3.86 5.75 10.08
C THR A 80 3.01 6.31 11.22
N ARG A 81 1.91 6.99 10.89
CA ARG A 81 1.03 7.59 11.90
C ARG A 81 0.24 6.50 12.63
N LYS A 82 0.17 6.60 13.95
CA LYS A 82 -0.68 5.75 14.77
C LYS A 82 -2.15 6.17 14.63
N PRO A 83 -3.09 5.21 14.57
CA PRO A 83 -4.51 5.54 14.68
C PRO A 83 -4.79 6.23 16.03
N PRO A 84 -5.72 7.19 16.08
CA PRO A 84 -6.22 7.70 17.36
C PRO A 84 -6.85 6.56 18.16
N ASN A 85 -6.58 6.51 19.47
CA ASN A 85 -7.07 5.53 20.47
C ASN A 85 -6.32 4.18 20.60
N ASP A 86 -5.14 4.02 20.01
CA ASP A 86 -4.33 2.80 20.15
C ASP A 86 -3.37 2.86 21.37
N GLU A 87 -3.96 2.90 22.57
CA GLU A 87 -3.22 3.07 23.84
C GLU A 87 -2.49 1.80 24.31
N TYR A 88 -2.96 0.61 23.91
CA TYR A 88 -2.47 -0.69 24.38
C TYR A 88 -1.28 -1.23 23.58
N TRP A 89 -0.20 -1.62 24.27
CA TRP A 89 1.09 -1.94 23.65
C TRP A 89 1.09 -3.12 22.67
N TRP A 90 0.20 -4.10 22.83
CA TRP A 90 0.07 -5.26 21.93
C TRP A 90 -0.78 -4.99 20.67
N CYS A 91 -1.67 -4.00 20.69
CA CYS A 91 -2.45 -3.58 19.52
C CYS A 91 -1.65 -2.67 18.58
N ARG A 92 -0.58 -2.05 19.09
CA ARG A 92 0.28 -1.08 18.38
C ARG A 92 0.87 -1.59 17.07
N THR A 93 0.96 -2.90 16.85
CA THR A 93 1.61 -3.47 15.65
C THR A 93 0.63 -3.80 14.53
N ARG A 94 -0.66 -4.09 14.78
CA ARG A 94 -1.58 -4.52 13.73
C ARG A 94 -2.27 -3.39 12.99
N ASN A 95 -2.48 -2.25 13.64
CA ASN A 95 -3.25 -1.13 13.05
C ASN A 95 -2.40 -0.08 12.33
N ILE A 96 -1.13 -0.38 12.04
CA ILE A 96 -0.26 0.56 11.34
C ILE A 96 -0.51 0.45 9.83
N PRO A 97 -0.84 1.56 9.13
CA PRO A 97 -1.13 1.52 7.70
C PRO A 97 -0.01 0.91 6.84
N LEU A 98 1.25 1.09 7.23
CA LEU A 98 2.38 0.49 6.51
C LEU A 98 2.35 -1.04 6.51
N ASN A 99 1.74 -1.68 7.50
CA ASN A 99 1.72 -3.14 7.57
C ASN A 99 0.87 -3.78 6.47
N ASP A 100 -0.03 -3.04 5.83
CA ASP A 100 -0.74 -3.51 4.63
C ASP A 100 0.14 -3.52 3.37
N PHE A 101 1.34 -2.94 3.41
CA PHE A 101 2.33 -2.95 2.32
C PHE A 101 3.42 -3.97 2.63
N ALA A 102 3.03 -5.23 2.80
CA ALA A 102 3.98 -6.33 2.91
C ALA A 102 4.67 -6.56 1.56
N CYS A 103 6.00 -6.59 1.58
CA CYS A 103 6.83 -6.90 0.42
C CYS A 103 7.93 -7.85 0.89
N ASP A 104 7.78 -9.14 0.58
CA ASP A 104 8.66 -10.19 1.08
C ASP A 104 10.10 -10.01 0.59
N ALA A 105 10.29 -9.46 -0.62
CA ALA A 105 11.62 -9.14 -1.13
C ALA A 105 12.35 -8.06 -0.30
N MET A 106 11.61 -7.10 0.28
CA MET A 106 12.20 -6.01 1.07
C MET A 106 12.38 -6.37 2.55
N THR A 107 11.44 -7.14 3.08
CA THR A 107 11.40 -7.58 4.49
C THR A 107 11.04 -9.06 4.59
N PRO A 108 11.95 -9.98 4.21
CA PRO A 108 11.68 -11.43 4.23
C PRO A 108 11.32 -11.93 5.64
N GLY A 109 10.29 -12.77 5.74
CA GLY A 109 9.91 -13.43 7.00
C GLY A 109 9.40 -12.49 8.11
N TYR A 110 9.10 -11.23 7.80
CA TYR A 110 8.82 -10.22 8.82
C TYR A 110 7.32 -9.92 8.97
N MET A 111 6.76 -10.27 10.13
CA MET A 111 5.31 -10.29 10.37
C MET A 111 4.67 -8.96 10.86
N GLY A 112 5.45 -7.92 11.16
CA GLY A 112 4.84 -6.61 11.49
C GLY A 112 5.81 -5.59 12.08
N LEU A 113 5.84 -4.39 11.52
CA LEU A 113 6.74 -3.32 11.97
C LEU A 113 6.22 -2.68 13.26
N GLN A 114 7.13 -2.47 14.20
CA GLN A 114 6.92 -1.61 15.37
C GLN A 114 7.37 -0.19 15.04
N PHE A 115 6.52 0.79 15.36
CA PHE A 115 6.86 2.20 15.25
C PHE A 115 6.92 2.87 16.61
N TYR A 116 8.01 3.60 16.83
CA TYR A 116 8.13 4.52 17.94
C TYR A 116 7.59 5.90 17.52
N SER A 117 7.00 6.63 18.46
CA SER A 117 6.46 7.97 18.19
C SER A 117 7.54 8.93 17.68
N SER A 118 8.81 8.71 18.06
CA SER A 118 10.00 9.41 17.57
C SER A 118 10.21 9.32 16.06
N ASP A 119 9.67 8.30 15.41
CA ASP A 119 9.92 8.03 13.99
C ASP A 119 8.99 8.86 13.07
N THR A 120 8.00 9.56 13.64
CA THR A 120 6.91 10.16 12.87
C THR A 120 7.26 11.48 12.16
N LEU A 121 8.27 12.22 12.64
CA LEU A 121 8.64 13.53 12.08
C LEU A 121 9.41 13.41 10.76
N ASN A 122 10.38 12.50 10.69
CA ASN A 122 11.18 12.22 9.50
C ASN A 122 11.39 10.71 9.33
N PRO A 123 10.34 9.97 8.95
CA PRO A 123 10.32 8.51 9.00
C PRO A 123 11.44 7.87 8.18
N LEU A 124 11.76 8.38 6.99
CA LEU A 124 12.86 7.83 6.19
C LEU A 124 14.26 8.11 6.78
N ALA A 125 14.42 9.17 7.56
CA ALA A 125 15.70 9.57 8.13
C ALA A 125 15.98 8.87 9.48
N ALA A 126 14.92 8.62 10.26
CA ALA A 126 15.01 8.02 11.60
C ALA A 126 14.76 6.50 11.61
N ALA A 127 14.14 5.95 10.55
CA ALA A 127 13.79 4.54 10.49
C ALA A 127 14.99 3.59 10.61
N SER A 128 14.73 2.43 11.22
CA SER A 128 15.61 1.27 11.08
C SER A 128 15.76 0.89 9.60
N PRO A 129 16.83 0.18 9.20
CA PRO A 129 17.04 -0.19 7.80
C PRO A 129 15.83 -0.90 7.20
N LEU A 130 15.29 -1.92 7.89
CA LEU A 130 14.11 -2.69 7.46
C LEU A 130 12.89 -1.79 7.22
N LEU A 131 12.62 -0.91 8.18
CA LEU A 131 11.51 0.02 8.10
C LEU A 131 11.68 0.99 6.92
N ARG A 132 12.89 1.50 6.70
CA ARG A 132 13.20 2.36 5.56
C ARG A 132 12.91 1.66 4.23
N ARG A 133 13.29 0.38 4.07
CA ARG A 133 13.01 -0.37 2.83
C ARG A 133 11.52 -0.50 2.58
N ARG A 134 10.77 -0.84 3.62
CA ARG A 134 9.31 -1.01 3.51
C ARG A 134 8.59 0.31 3.23
N LEU A 135 9.04 1.41 3.84
CA LEU A 135 8.56 2.75 3.52
C LEU A 135 8.86 3.15 2.07
N LEU A 136 10.08 2.89 1.59
CA LEU A 136 10.46 3.16 0.21
C LEU A 136 9.65 2.32 -0.77
N ALA A 137 9.43 1.03 -0.49
CA ALA A 137 8.59 0.18 -1.33
C ALA A 137 7.13 0.63 -1.36
N ALA A 138 6.56 0.99 -0.20
CA ALA A 138 5.22 1.54 -0.13
C ALA A 138 5.12 2.86 -0.92
N ALA A 139 6.05 3.80 -0.71
CA ALA A 139 6.06 5.08 -1.43
C ALA A 139 6.24 4.90 -2.93
N CYS A 140 7.17 4.03 -3.35
CA CYS A 140 7.39 3.63 -4.74
C CYS A 140 6.09 3.13 -5.38
N GLY A 141 5.43 2.13 -4.78
CA GLY A 141 4.18 1.61 -5.33
C GLY A 141 3.00 2.59 -5.29
N ILE A 142 2.97 3.56 -4.36
CA ILE A 142 1.90 4.55 -4.26
C ILE A 142 2.07 5.68 -5.29
N ILE A 143 3.30 6.16 -5.49
CA ILE A 143 3.60 7.30 -6.37
C ILE A 143 3.65 6.85 -7.83
N GLU A 144 4.18 5.65 -8.09
CA GLU A 144 4.37 5.19 -9.46
C GLU A 144 3.08 4.67 -10.07
N THR A 145 2.76 5.19 -11.25
CA THR A 145 1.51 4.86 -11.96
C THR A 145 1.54 3.55 -12.72
N ASN A 146 2.72 2.95 -12.91
CA ASN A 146 2.84 1.68 -13.64
C ASN A 146 2.30 0.53 -12.77
N PRO A 147 1.19 -0.15 -13.17
CA PRO A 147 0.63 -1.26 -12.41
C PRO A 147 1.60 -2.45 -12.25
N GLU A 148 2.55 -2.63 -13.17
CA GLU A 148 3.56 -3.68 -13.08
C GLU A 148 4.45 -3.53 -11.85
N ILE A 149 4.70 -2.29 -11.42
CA ILE A 149 5.53 -2.01 -10.24
C ILE A 149 4.78 -2.41 -8.97
N GLY A 150 3.49 -2.07 -8.89
CA GLY A 150 2.63 -2.52 -7.80
C GLY A 150 2.53 -4.05 -7.73
N ALA A 151 2.39 -4.70 -8.88
CA ALA A 151 2.33 -6.16 -9.00
C ALA A 151 3.66 -6.82 -8.60
N ALA A 152 4.80 -6.26 -9.01
CA ALA A 152 6.11 -6.73 -8.59
C ALA A 152 6.27 -6.62 -7.06
N LEU A 153 5.97 -5.44 -6.49
CA LEU A 153 6.22 -5.18 -5.07
C LEU A 153 5.28 -5.92 -4.12
N PHE A 154 4.01 -6.07 -4.48
CA PHE A 154 2.97 -6.55 -3.56
C PHE A 154 2.22 -7.79 -4.04
N GLY A 155 2.54 -8.29 -5.24
CA GLY A 155 1.88 -9.41 -5.89
C GLY A 155 0.80 -8.98 -6.90
N PRO A 156 0.52 -9.82 -7.93
CA PRO A 156 -0.45 -9.49 -8.98
C PRO A 156 -1.89 -9.40 -8.47
N ASP A 157 -2.23 -10.16 -7.43
CA ASP A 157 -3.58 -10.18 -6.85
C ASP A 157 -3.79 -9.08 -5.78
N ALA A 158 -2.74 -8.32 -5.49
CA ALA A 158 -2.80 -7.30 -4.45
C ALA A 158 -3.63 -6.09 -4.91
N PRO A 159 -4.46 -5.50 -4.02
CA PRO A 159 -5.16 -4.26 -4.33
C PRO A 159 -4.18 -3.15 -4.70
N SER A 160 -4.60 -2.24 -5.58
CA SER A 160 -3.81 -1.08 -5.99
C SER A 160 -3.22 -0.35 -4.77
N ALA A 161 -1.92 -0.08 -4.81
CA ALA A 161 -1.19 0.53 -3.69
C ALA A 161 -1.75 1.90 -3.29
N ILE A 162 -2.13 2.74 -4.26
CA ILE A 162 -2.76 4.04 -3.98
C ILE A 162 -4.15 3.89 -3.34
N GLU A 163 -4.94 2.89 -3.75
CA GLU A 163 -6.26 2.63 -3.17
C GLU A 163 -6.12 2.09 -1.74
N ARG A 164 -5.14 1.23 -1.51
CA ARG A 164 -4.76 0.73 -0.19
C ARG A 164 -4.30 1.88 0.72
N PHE A 165 -3.50 2.79 0.21
CA PHE A 165 -3.06 3.99 0.92
C PHE A 165 -4.25 4.86 1.33
N ILE A 166 -5.16 5.14 0.40
CA ILE A 166 -6.36 5.96 0.68
C ILE A 166 -7.28 5.28 1.71
N ALA A 167 -7.42 3.95 1.65
CA ALA A 167 -8.26 3.20 2.58
C ALA A 167 -7.70 3.21 4.02
N ARG A 168 -6.38 3.35 4.19
CA ARG A 168 -5.69 3.19 5.49
C ARG A 168 -5.16 4.48 6.09
N ALA A 169 -4.85 5.48 5.27
CA ALA A 169 -4.40 6.78 5.75
C ALA A 169 -5.52 7.47 6.55
N ASP A 170 -5.14 8.24 7.57
CA ASP A 170 -6.07 9.10 8.28
C ASP A 170 -6.73 10.07 7.30
N ARG A 171 -8.04 9.88 7.06
CA ARG A 171 -8.81 10.63 6.07
C ARG A 171 -8.75 12.14 6.32
N GLY A 172 -8.88 12.56 7.57
CA GLY A 172 -8.88 13.99 7.91
C GLY A 172 -7.50 14.62 7.70
N VAL A 173 -6.42 13.88 7.96
CA VAL A 173 -5.05 14.35 7.68
C VAL A 173 -4.76 14.35 6.19
N LEU A 174 -5.15 13.30 5.47
CA LEU A 174 -4.97 13.22 4.02
C LEU A 174 -5.72 14.35 3.31
N ASP A 175 -6.99 14.59 3.66
CA ASP A 175 -7.78 15.67 3.07
C ASP A 175 -7.16 17.05 3.36
N ARG A 176 -6.70 17.31 4.59
CA ARG A 176 -5.97 18.55 4.90
C ARG A 176 -4.70 18.71 4.08
N LEU A 177 -3.91 17.65 3.94
CA LEU A 177 -2.67 17.69 3.17
C LEU A 177 -2.94 17.95 1.69
N LEU A 178 -4.03 17.42 1.13
CA LEU A 178 -4.42 17.65 -0.27
C LEU A 178 -4.85 19.09 -0.56
N MET A 179 -5.26 19.82 0.47
CA MET A 179 -5.62 21.25 0.38
C MET A 179 -4.42 22.18 0.57
N THR A 180 -3.24 21.65 0.93
CA THR A 180 -2.03 22.46 1.07
C THR A 180 -1.43 22.74 -0.30
N ASP A 181 -1.49 24.00 -0.72
CA ASP A 181 -0.96 24.44 -2.02
C ASP A 181 0.53 24.10 -2.18
N GLY A 182 0.87 23.57 -3.36
CA GLY A 182 2.24 23.23 -3.73
C GLY A 182 2.85 22.03 -3.00
N HIS A 183 2.12 21.38 -2.09
CA HIS A 183 2.66 20.24 -1.34
C HIS A 183 2.70 18.95 -2.19
N TRP A 184 1.66 18.69 -2.97
CA TRP A 184 1.56 17.53 -3.86
C TRP A 184 1.58 17.99 -5.32
N SER A 185 2.05 17.15 -6.23
CA SER A 185 1.89 17.40 -7.66
C SER A 185 0.42 17.33 -8.06
N SER A 186 0.05 18.06 -9.11
CA SER A 186 -1.28 17.98 -9.72
C SER A 186 -1.58 16.57 -10.24
N ALA A 187 -0.54 15.86 -10.72
CA ALA A 187 -0.64 14.48 -11.16
C ALA A 187 -1.04 13.57 -9.99
N PHE A 188 -0.35 13.66 -8.85
CA PHE A 188 -0.65 12.82 -7.68
C PHE A 188 -2.03 13.13 -7.09
N ILE A 189 -2.42 14.40 -7.02
CA ILE A 189 -3.79 14.79 -6.61
C ILE A 189 -4.83 14.15 -7.53
N SER A 190 -4.61 14.19 -8.84
CA SER A 190 -5.52 13.59 -9.83
C SER A 190 -5.59 12.07 -9.68
N GLN A 191 -4.45 11.40 -9.41
CA GLN A 191 -4.41 9.96 -9.12
C GLN A 191 -5.24 9.61 -7.89
N ILE A 192 -5.14 10.40 -6.80
CA ILE A 192 -5.95 10.18 -5.60
C ILE A 192 -7.44 10.33 -5.91
N LYS A 193 -7.84 11.37 -6.64
CA LYS A 193 -9.24 11.59 -7.02
C LYS A 193 -9.77 10.41 -7.86
N ALA A 194 -9.03 10.00 -8.88
CA ALA A 194 -9.38 8.86 -9.72
C ALA A 194 -9.48 7.55 -8.91
N ALA A 195 -8.56 7.32 -7.96
CA ALA A 195 -8.61 6.17 -7.07
C ALA A 195 -9.85 6.19 -6.17
N ARG A 196 -10.19 7.33 -5.58
CA ARG A 196 -11.43 7.50 -4.78
C ARG A 196 -12.68 7.19 -5.60
N GLU A 197 -12.75 7.66 -6.83
CA GLU A 197 -13.87 7.37 -7.74
C GLU A 197 -13.98 5.88 -8.05
N ARG A 198 -12.86 5.21 -8.38
CA ARG A 198 -12.85 3.75 -8.61
C ARG A 198 -13.31 2.98 -7.38
N MET A 199 -12.82 3.36 -6.20
CA MET A 199 -13.24 2.75 -4.93
C MET A 199 -14.75 2.93 -4.69
N ALA A 200 -15.29 4.13 -4.91
CA ALA A 200 -16.72 4.40 -4.78
C ALA A 200 -17.56 3.59 -5.77
N ARG A 201 -17.13 3.49 -7.03
CA ARG A 201 -17.80 2.67 -8.05
C ARG A 201 -17.84 1.20 -7.66
N ARG A 202 -16.71 0.62 -7.20
CA ARG A 202 -16.68 -0.78 -6.74
C ARG A 202 -17.60 -1.02 -5.55
N PHE A 203 -17.62 -0.10 -4.58
CA PHE A 203 -18.52 -0.20 -3.44
C PHE A 203 -20.00 -0.20 -3.85
N THR A 204 -20.38 0.67 -4.81
CA THR A 204 -21.74 0.69 -5.36
C THR A 204 -22.09 -0.62 -6.08
N ILE A 205 -21.17 -1.15 -6.91
CA ILE A 205 -21.36 -2.44 -7.60
C ILE A 205 -21.56 -3.56 -6.58
N SER A 206 -20.70 -3.67 -5.56
CA SER A 206 -20.82 -4.70 -4.54
C SER A 206 -22.13 -4.61 -3.75
N LYS A 207 -22.64 -3.40 -3.49
CA LYS A 207 -23.97 -3.20 -2.88
C LYS A 207 -25.10 -3.70 -3.78
N LEU A 208 -25.05 -3.40 -5.08
CA LEU A 208 -26.04 -3.87 -6.04
C LEU A 208 -26.02 -5.39 -6.16
N GLU A 209 -24.84 -6.01 -6.21
CA GLU A 209 -24.69 -7.47 -6.22
C GLU A 209 -25.22 -8.14 -4.95
N ALA A 210 -24.99 -7.52 -3.79
CA ALA A 210 -25.54 -7.99 -2.52
C ALA A 210 -27.08 -7.90 -2.50
N ALA A 211 -27.65 -6.79 -2.96
CA ALA A 211 -29.10 -6.62 -3.09
C ALA A 211 -29.72 -7.63 -4.07
N HIS A 212 -29.09 -7.85 -5.22
CA HIS A 212 -29.53 -8.83 -6.21
C HIS A 212 -29.49 -10.27 -5.66
N ARG A 213 -28.43 -10.63 -4.92
CA ARG A 213 -28.36 -11.93 -4.23
C ARG A 213 -29.46 -12.08 -3.17
N ALA A 214 -29.73 -11.03 -2.39
CA ALA A 214 -30.79 -11.06 -1.38
C ALA A 214 -32.16 -11.28 -2.03
N ILE A 215 -32.47 -10.55 -3.12
CA ILE A 215 -33.71 -10.73 -3.89
C ILE A 215 -33.84 -12.16 -4.40
N ARG A 216 -32.78 -12.69 -5.03
CA ARG A 216 -32.77 -14.08 -5.54
C ARG A 216 -33.03 -15.10 -4.43
N ASN A 217 -32.43 -14.92 -3.25
CA ASN A 217 -32.61 -15.82 -2.12
C ASN A 217 -34.05 -15.78 -1.58
N VAL A 218 -34.66 -14.58 -1.52
CA VAL A 218 -36.08 -14.42 -1.12
C VAL A 218 -37.00 -15.18 -2.08
N PHE A 219 -36.81 -15.04 -3.39
CA PHE A 219 -37.62 -15.76 -4.37
C PHE A 219 -37.37 -17.28 -4.34
N ALA A 220 -36.14 -17.74 -4.13
CA ALA A 220 -35.84 -19.16 -3.98
C ALA A 220 -36.50 -19.79 -2.75
N HIS A 221 -36.64 -19.05 -1.64
CA HIS A 221 -37.30 -19.51 -0.41
C HIS A 221 -38.83 -19.42 -0.49
N ALA A 222 -39.38 -18.47 -1.25
CA ALA A 222 -40.82 -18.40 -1.51
C ALA A 222 -41.31 -19.59 -2.36
N SER A 223 -40.56 -19.98 -3.40
CA SER A 223 -40.91 -21.12 -4.26
C SER A 223 -40.77 -22.49 -3.60
N THR A 224 -40.03 -22.60 -2.49
CA THR A 224 -39.91 -23.86 -1.72
C THR A 224 -41.05 -24.03 -0.71
N ASN A 225 -41.57 -22.95 -0.13
CA ASN A 225 -42.70 -23.00 0.80
C ASN A 225 -44.05 -23.29 0.11
N GLU A 226 -44.24 -22.90 -1.15
CA GLU A 226 -45.45 -23.25 -1.93
C GLU A 226 -45.54 -24.73 -2.33
N GLN A 227 -44.45 -25.50 -2.21
CA GLN A 227 -44.45 -26.95 -2.48
C GLN A 227 -44.70 -27.80 -1.23
N THR A 228 -44.88 -27.20 -0.05
CA THR A 228 -45.05 -27.92 1.23
C THR A 228 -46.42 -27.69 1.89
N GLU A 229 -47.49 -27.52 1.11
CA GLU A 229 -48.86 -27.66 1.63
C GLU A 229 -49.33 -29.12 1.49
N PRO A 230 -49.64 -29.84 2.60
CA PRO A 230 -50.27 -31.14 2.52
C PRO A 230 -51.74 -30.97 2.13
N ARG A 231 -52.10 -31.50 0.96
CA ARG A 231 -53.50 -31.74 0.55
C ARG A 231 -54.07 -32.90 1.37
N ASP A 232 -54.45 -32.65 2.61
CA ASP A 232 -55.28 -33.57 3.40
C ASP A 232 -56.69 -32.99 3.56
N LEU A 233 -57.50 -33.09 2.51
CA LEU A 233 -58.96 -33.01 2.59
C LEU A 233 -59.56 -33.82 1.43
N ALA A 234 -59.88 -35.09 1.66
CA ALA A 234 -61.10 -35.75 1.14
C ALA A 234 -61.12 -37.23 1.54
N GLY A 235 -62.20 -37.65 2.23
CA GLY A 235 -62.59 -39.06 2.26
C GLY A 235 -63.08 -39.61 3.60
N GLN A 236 -64.05 -38.97 4.26
CA GLN A 236 -64.96 -39.67 5.15
C GLN A 236 -66.38 -39.54 4.62
N SER A 237 -66.88 -40.62 4.03
CA SER A 237 -68.30 -40.95 3.85
C SER A 237 -68.41 -42.46 3.75
#